data_AF-A0A4Q6IT01-F1
#
_entry.id   AF-A0A4Q6IT01-F1
#
_cell.length_a   1.000
_cell.length_b   1.000
_cell.length_c   1.000
_cell.angle_alpha   90.00
_cell.angle_beta   90.00
_cell.angle_gamma   90.00
#
_symmetry.space_group_name_H-M   'P 1'
#
loop_
_entity.id
_entity.type
_entity.pdbx_description
1 polymer ?
#
loop_
_entity_poly.entity_id
_entity_poly.type
_entity_poly.pdbx_seq_one_letter_code
_entity_poly.pdbx_strand_id
1 'polypeptide(L)'
;MLLTGSVGCGTSAAGGQKNGESPSPVGRLLDDTDDEGQPYREVDEERAPEVDIEVQPDASGGGWDVRLTARDFRFSSAGTRPKAVPGQGFARLFLDGRPVTRLRTPEYRLAAGLVPRGTHQVTARLYADDGTVWAVDGEPVECTADITASGTEPASTTEGPAGSPDRADRAS
;
A
#
# COMPACT_ATOMS: atom_id res chain seq x y z
N MET A 1 -35.44 66.98 -18.24
CA MET A 1 -35.12 65.66 -18.84
C MET A 1 -33.61 65.57 -19.00
N LEU A 2 -32.90 65.16 -17.95
CA LEU A 2 -31.46 64.83 -18.01
C LEU A 2 -31.34 63.31 -18.00
N LEU A 3 -30.69 62.74 -19.01
CA LEU A 3 -30.35 61.31 -19.07
C LEU A 3 -28.99 61.09 -18.41
N THR A 4 -28.96 60.32 -17.32
CA THR A 4 -27.74 59.76 -16.74
C THR A 4 -27.74 58.25 -16.98
N GLY A 5 -26.85 57.78 -17.87
CA GLY A 5 -26.60 56.36 -18.09
C GLY A 5 -25.53 55.86 -17.13
N SER A 6 -25.84 54.78 -16.40
CA SER A 6 -24.89 54.06 -15.56
C SER A 6 -24.48 52.78 -16.29
N VAL A 7 -23.24 52.73 -16.76
CA VAL A 7 -22.57 51.49 -17.16
C VAL A 7 -22.09 50.78 -15.90
N GLY A 8 -22.70 49.64 -15.57
CA GLY A 8 -22.23 48.74 -14.51
C GLY A 8 -21.50 47.56 -15.13
N CYS A 9 -20.17 47.59 -15.15
CA CYS A 9 -19.35 46.44 -15.50
C CYS A 9 -19.44 45.38 -14.40
N GLY A 10 -19.82 44.16 -14.77
CA GLY A 10 -19.66 42.99 -13.93
C GLY A 10 -18.19 42.55 -13.88
N THR A 11 -17.79 41.99 -12.74
CA THR A 11 -16.64 41.10 -12.65
C THR A 11 -16.95 40.07 -11.57
N SER A 12 -17.17 38.84 -12.04
CA SER A 12 -17.09 37.62 -11.25
C SER A 12 -15.71 37.04 -11.54
N ALA A 13 -14.91 36.85 -10.51
CA ALA A 13 -13.77 35.95 -10.55
C ALA A 13 -13.52 35.45 -9.13
N ALA A 14 -13.90 34.20 -8.91
CA ALA A 14 -13.47 33.39 -7.80
C ALA A 14 -11.94 33.28 -7.81
N GLY A 15 -11.28 34.01 -6.92
CA GLY A 15 -9.87 33.83 -6.62
C GLY A 15 -9.72 32.76 -5.55
N GLY A 16 -9.77 31.48 -5.95
CA GLY A 16 -9.25 30.41 -5.12
C GLY A 16 -7.78 30.70 -4.86
N GLN A 17 -7.44 30.86 -3.59
CA GLN A 17 -6.10 31.18 -3.12
C GLN A 17 -5.18 29.97 -3.34
N LYS A 18 -4.69 29.80 -4.57
CA LYS A 18 -3.53 28.95 -4.84
C LYS A 18 -2.31 29.74 -4.35
N ASN A 19 -1.99 29.61 -3.07
CA ASN A 19 -0.71 30.06 -2.55
C ASN A 19 0.39 29.36 -3.34
N GLY A 20 1.04 30.12 -4.23
CA GLY A 20 2.31 29.75 -4.86
C GLY A 20 3.42 29.82 -3.83
N GLU A 21 3.31 28.99 -2.80
CA GLU A 21 4.40 28.73 -1.88
C GLU A 21 5.37 27.83 -2.64
N SER A 22 6.60 28.30 -2.87
CA SER A 22 7.62 27.47 -3.52
C SER A 22 7.70 26.16 -2.76
N PRO A 23 7.54 25.00 -3.43
CA PRO A 23 7.47 23.72 -2.76
C PRO A 23 8.73 23.56 -1.93
N SER A 24 8.54 23.39 -0.61
CA SER A 24 9.65 23.03 0.27
C SER A 24 10.34 21.82 -0.34
N PRO A 25 11.68 21.72 -0.30
CA PRO A 25 12.38 20.62 -0.96
C PRO A 25 11.91 19.24 -0.48
N VAL A 26 11.32 19.18 0.73
CA VAL A 26 10.74 17.98 1.35
C VAL A 26 9.21 17.87 1.21
N GLY A 27 8.58 18.69 0.37
CA GLY A 27 7.13 18.73 0.21
C GLY A 27 6.38 19.44 1.35
N ARG A 28 5.06 19.57 1.16
CA ARG A 28 4.11 20.20 2.09
C ARG A 28 3.23 19.13 2.74
N LEU A 29 2.90 19.29 4.02
CA LEU A 29 1.91 18.44 4.66
C LEU A 29 0.49 18.85 4.29
N LEU A 30 -0.34 17.87 3.95
CA LEU A 30 -1.78 18.05 3.76
C LEU A 30 -2.54 17.68 5.02
N ASP A 31 -3.79 18.15 5.11
CA ASP A 31 -4.72 17.75 6.16
C ASP A 31 -5.27 16.34 5.93
N ASP A 32 -5.27 15.86 4.68
CA ASP A 32 -5.66 14.51 4.29
C ASP A 32 -4.68 13.47 4.86
N THR A 33 -5.24 12.31 5.20
CA THR A 33 -4.51 11.17 5.74
C THR A 33 -4.91 9.89 5.02
N ASP A 34 -4.07 8.87 5.12
CA ASP A 34 -4.49 7.53 4.72
C ASP A 34 -5.43 6.86 5.75
N ASP A 35 -5.84 5.64 5.46
CA ASP A 35 -6.65 4.79 6.33
C ASP A 35 -6.00 4.50 7.70
N GLU A 36 -4.68 4.68 7.83
CA GLU A 36 -3.95 4.53 9.09
C GLU A 36 -3.80 5.87 9.84
N GLY A 37 -4.40 6.94 9.32
CA GLY A 37 -4.33 8.29 9.89
C GLY A 37 -2.96 8.96 9.71
N GLN A 38 -2.13 8.48 8.76
CA GLN A 38 -0.84 9.09 8.47
C GLN A 38 -1.03 10.25 7.47
N PRO A 39 -0.53 11.46 7.80
CA PRO A 39 -0.73 12.62 6.95
C PRO A 39 0.03 12.52 5.64
N TYR A 40 -0.54 13.12 4.59
CA TYR A 40 0.08 13.17 3.27
C TYR A 40 1.13 14.27 3.20
N ARG A 41 2.21 13.96 2.47
CA ARG A 41 3.31 14.85 2.15
C ARG A 41 3.38 15.02 0.65
N GLU A 42 2.80 16.11 0.21
CA GLU A 42 2.66 16.52 -1.18
C GLU A 42 3.98 17.00 -1.76
N VAL A 43 4.37 16.46 -2.91
CA VAL A 43 5.53 16.86 -3.70
C VAL A 43 5.12 17.07 -5.16
N ASP A 44 5.86 17.92 -5.88
CA ASP A 44 5.62 18.11 -7.31
C ASP A 44 5.90 16.81 -8.09
N GLU A 45 5.09 16.54 -9.11
CA GLU A 45 5.18 15.34 -9.98
C GLU A 45 6.61 15.13 -10.51
N GLU A 46 7.31 16.19 -10.92
CA GLU A 46 8.67 16.08 -11.48
C GLU A 46 9.74 15.56 -10.50
N ARG A 47 9.43 15.51 -9.20
CA ARG A 47 10.33 15.01 -8.15
C ARG A 47 9.66 13.94 -7.28
N ALA A 48 8.50 13.48 -7.71
CA ALA A 48 7.73 12.52 -6.95
C ALA A 48 8.44 11.17 -6.95
N PRO A 49 8.53 10.49 -5.79
CA PRO A 49 8.90 9.10 -5.80
C PRO A 49 7.79 8.29 -6.51
N GLU A 50 8.18 7.17 -7.12
CA GLU A 50 7.24 6.21 -7.73
C GLU A 50 7.52 4.81 -7.17
N VAL A 51 6.48 3.98 -7.14
CA VAL A 51 6.61 2.54 -6.85
C VAL A 51 5.73 1.73 -7.79
N ASP A 52 6.29 0.67 -8.34
CA ASP A 52 5.57 -0.43 -8.98
C ASP A 52 5.70 -1.69 -8.11
N ILE A 53 4.70 -2.55 -8.19
CA ILE A 53 4.69 -3.84 -7.51
C ILE A 53 4.48 -4.98 -8.50
N GLU A 54 5.30 -6.03 -8.36
CA GLU A 54 5.14 -7.30 -9.04
C GLU A 54 5.02 -8.41 -8.00
N VAL A 55 4.02 -9.28 -8.18
CA VAL A 55 3.77 -10.39 -7.27
C VAL A 55 3.69 -11.68 -8.05
N GLN A 56 4.53 -12.65 -7.69
CA GLN A 56 4.58 -13.97 -8.33
C GLN A 56 4.43 -15.06 -7.28
N PRO A 57 3.84 -16.22 -7.61
CA PRO A 57 3.90 -17.39 -6.73
C PRO A 57 5.36 -17.76 -6.41
N ASP A 58 5.66 -18.00 -5.14
CA ASP A 58 6.99 -18.48 -4.73
C ASP A 58 7.25 -19.87 -5.31
N ALA A 59 8.47 -20.11 -5.79
CA ALA A 59 8.86 -21.37 -6.43
C ALA A 59 8.72 -22.59 -5.51
N SER A 60 8.76 -22.39 -4.18
CA SER A 60 8.60 -23.45 -3.19
C SER A 60 7.12 -23.77 -2.89
N GLY A 61 6.18 -23.00 -3.44
CA GLY A 61 4.74 -23.11 -3.16
C GLY A 61 4.33 -22.55 -1.79
N GLY A 62 5.20 -21.82 -1.11
CA GLY A 62 4.98 -21.34 0.26
C GLY A 62 4.25 -19.99 0.37
N GLY A 63 3.86 -19.40 -0.75
CA GLY A 63 3.23 -18.08 -0.81
C GLY A 63 3.59 -17.33 -2.08
N TRP A 64 3.94 -16.06 -1.95
CA TRP A 64 4.28 -15.18 -3.08
C TRP A 64 5.57 -14.43 -2.81
N ASP A 65 6.39 -14.28 -3.85
CA ASP A 65 7.50 -13.35 -3.87
C ASP A 65 6.99 -12.00 -4.41
N VAL A 66 7.15 -10.97 -3.59
CA VAL A 66 6.79 -9.57 -3.89
C VAL A 66 8.07 -8.83 -4.22
N ARG A 67 8.08 -8.16 -5.37
CA ARG A 67 9.17 -7.29 -5.82
C ARG A 67 8.66 -5.89 -6.09
N LEU A 68 9.28 -4.91 -5.46
CA LEU A 68 9.03 -3.49 -5.67
C LEU A 68 10.07 -2.92 -6.63
N THR A 69 9.61 -2.12 -7.59
CA THR A 69 10.47 -1.28 -8.40
C THR A 69 10.20 0.16 -8.03
N ALA A 70 11.18 0.85 -7.44
CA ALA A 70 11.02 2.23 -7.01
C ALA A 70 11.84 3.17 -7.90
N ARG A 71 11.28 4.34 -8.21
CA ARG A 71 11.98 5.43 -8.93
C ARG A 71 11.93 6.69 -8.09
N ASP A 72 12.98 7.50 -8.22
CA ASP A 72 13.18 8.72 -7.41
C ASP A 72 13.01 8.50 -5.89
N PHE A 73 13.26 7.25 -5.47
CA PHE A 73 13.06 6.79 -4.11
C PHE A 73 14.20 5.88 -3.66
N ARG A 74 14.65 6.11 -2.43
CA ARG A 74 15.67 5.31 -1.76
C ARG A 74 15.14 4.78 -0.44
N PHE A 75 15.16 3.46 -0.30
CA PHE A 75 14.91 2.82 0.99
C PHE A 75 16.00 3.19 2.01
N SER A 76 15.57 3.70 3.17
CA SER A 76 16.47 3.99 4.29
C SER A 76 16.77 2.71 5.09
N SER A 77 17.93 2.65 5.72
CA SER A 77 18.29 1.54 6.60
C SER A 77 17.41 1.49 7.85
N ALA A 78 17.35 0.34 8.51
CA ALA A 78 16.80 0.23 9.85
C ALA A 78 17.51 1.21 10.81
N GLY A 79 16.76 1.80 11.76
CA GLY A 79 17.30 2.77 12.73
C GLY A 79 17.55 4.18 12.19
N THR A 80 17.19 4.47 10.93
CA THR A 80 17.23 5.84 10.39
C THR A 80 16.37 6.77 11.26
N ARG A 81 16.86 8.01 11.46
CA ARG A 81 16.15 9.01 12.26
C ARG A 81 14.80 9.35 11.61
N PRO A 82 13.74 9.55 12.39
CA PRO A 82 12.41 9.84 11.87
C PRO A 82 12.35 11.30 11.36
N LYS A 83 12.77 11.52 10.12
CA LYS A 83 12.76 12.84 9.46
C LYS A 83 12.50 12.67 7.96
N ALA A 84 11.61 13.48 7.39
CA ALA A 84 11.45 13.55 5.95
C ALA A 84 12.73 14.03 5.24
N VAL A 85 13.15 13.23 4.28
CA VAL A 85 14.21 13.53 3.30
C VAL A 85 13.61 13.25 1.93
N PRO A 86 13.79 14.13 0.92
CA PRO A 86 13.10 13.97 -0.37
C PRO A 86 13.47 12.63 -1.02
N GLY A 87 12.46 11.92 -1.53
CA GLY A 87 12.68 10.62 -2.20
C GLY A 87 13.30 9.57 -1.28
N GLN A 88 13.05 9.60 0.02
CA GLN A 88 13.63 8.64 0.97
C GLN A 88 12.62 8.18 2.02
N GLY A 89 12.72 6.90 2.39
CA GLY A 89 11.98 6.35 3.52
C GLY A 89 11.77 4.84 3.43
N PHE A 90 10.52 4.39 3.56
CA PHE A 90 10.16 2.98 3.51
C PHE A 90 8.89 2.75 2.69
N ALA A 91 8.71 1.51 2.21
CA ALA A 91 7.41 1.07 1.74
C ALA A 91 6.66 0.38 2.87
N ARG A 92 5.34 0.45 2.87
CA ARG A 92 4.48 -0.43 3.66
C ARG A 92 3.66 -1.28 2.71
N LEU A 93 3.62 -2.57 2.98
CA LEU A 93 2.82 -3.53 2.24
C LEU A 93 1.48 -3.71 2.93
N PHE A 94 0.40 -3.71 2.15
CA PHE A 94 -0.96 -3.95 2.59
C PHE A 94 -1.55 -5.16 1.86
N LEU A 95 -2.44 -5.88 2.54
CA LEU A 95 -3.29 -6.91 1.96
C LEU A 95 -4.75 -6.54 2.22
N ASP A 96 -5.51 -6.29 1.16
CA ASP A 96 -6.90 -5.79 1.22
C ASP A 96 -7.03 -4.56 2.15
N GLY A 97 -6.11 -3.60 2.01
CA GLY A 97 -6.05 -2.39 2.82
C GLY A 97 -5.54 -2.58 4.26
N ARG A 98 -5.19 -3.80 4.68
CA ARG A 98 -4.65 -4.07 6.03
C ARG A 98 -3.13 -4.08 6.01
N PRO A 99 -2.44 -3.37 6.94
CA PRO A 99 -0.99 -3.33 6.95
C PRO A 99 -0.41 -4.71 7.29
N VAL A 100 0.53 -5.17 6.45
CA VAL A 100 1.24 -6.44 6.63
C VAL A 100 2.62 -6.20 7.23
N THR A 101 3.42 -5.33 6.59
CA THR A 101 4.81 -5.11 7.01
C THR A 101 5.38 -3.80 6.48
N ARG A 102 6.41 -3.29 7.16
CA ARG A 102 7.28 -2.22 6.68
C ARG A 102 8.49 -2.83 5.96
N LEU A 103 8.76 -2.35 4.76
CA LEU A 103 9.87 -2.79 3.90
C LEU A 103 10.94 -1.69 3.78
N ARG A 104 12.19 -2.07 4.09
CA ARG A 104 13.41 -1.27 3.83
C ARG A 104 14.24 -1.86 2.68
N THR A 105 13.68 -2.84 1.98
CA THR A 105 14.26 -3.55 0.84
C THR A 105 13.17 -3.74 -0.20
N PRO A 106 13.52 -3.86 -1.49
CA PRO A 106 12.53 -4.00 -2.56
C PRO A 106 11.88 -5.39 -2.61
N GLU A 107 12.45 -6.39 -1.93
CA GLU A 107 11.98 -7.77 -1.97
C GLU A 107 11.34 -8.19 -0.64
N TYR A 108 10.24 -8.93 -0.73
CA TYR A 108 9.55 -9.51 0.41
C TYR A 108 8.85 -10.81 0.05
N ARG A 109 8.86 -11.78 0.97
CA ARG A 109 8.09 -13.03 0.83
C ARG A 109 6.81 -12.94 1.63
N LEU A 110 5.67 -12.93 0.94
CA LEU A 110 4.35 -12.98 1.54
C LEU A 110 3.96 -14.44 1.77
N ALA A 111 3.79 -14.83 3.04
CA ALA A 111 3.46 -16.21 3.40
C ALA A 111 2.04 -16.59 2.97
N ALA A 112 1.86 -17.82 2.45
CA ALA A 112 0.56 -18.36 2.03
C ALA A 112 -0.53 -18.22 3.12
N GLY A 113 -0.17 -18.44 4.38
CA GLY A 113 -1.11 -18.37 5.50
C GLY A 113 -1.66 -16.97 5.80
N LEU A 114 -1.10 -15.91 5.22
CA LEU A 114 -1.61 -14.55 5.35
C LEU A 114 -2.71 -14.22 4.34
N VAL A 115 -2.80 -14.98 3.24
CA VAL A 115 -3.72 -14.72 2.14
C VAL A 115 -4.80 -15.80 2.15
N PRO A 116 -6.04 -15.46 2.55
CA PRO A 116 -7.17 -16.38 2.45
C PRO A 116 -7.39 -16.86 1.02
N ARG A 117 -8.26 -17.87 0.85
CA ARG A 117 -8.65 -18.28 -0.50
C ARG A 117 -9.44 -17.18 -1.19
N GLY A 118 -9.18 -16.99 -2.47
CA GLY A 118 -9.83 -15.99 -3.30
C GLY A 118 -8.82 -15.05 -3.94
N THR A 119 -9.33 -13.99 -4.55
CA THR A 119 -8.54 -12.90 -5.12
C THR A 119 -8.42 -11.79 -4.08
N HIS A 120 -7.20 -11.32 -3.88
CA HIS A 120 -6.82 -10.32 -2.88
C HIS A 120 -5.93 -9.25 -3.52
N GLN A 121 -5.96 -8.06 -2.95
CA GLN A 121 -5.16 -6.93 -3.41
C GLN A 121 -3.95 -6.74 -2.51
N VAL A 122 -2.77 -6.68 -3.13
CA VAL A 122 -1.52 -6.34 -2.46
C VAL A 122 -1.11 -4.94 -2.90
N THR A 123 -1.07 -4.01 -1.95
CA THR A 123 -0.72 -2.61 -2.20
C THR A 123 0.62 -2.28 -1.54
N ALA A 124 1.52 -1.64 -2.28
CA ALA A 124 2.73 -1.04 -1.74
C ALA A 124 2.59 0.49 -1.75
N ARG A 125 2.68 1.11 -0.58
CA ARG A 125 2.61 2.58 -0.41
C ARG A 125 3.93 3.12 0.14
N LEU A 126 4.38 4.26 -0.36
CA LEU A 126 5.63 4.89 0.06
C LEU A 126 5.43 5.89 1.20
N TYR A 127 6.33 5.84 2.18
CA TYR A 127 6.35 6.70 3.35
C TYR A 127 7.71 7.35 3.50
N ALA A 128 7.72 8.59 4.00
CA ALA A 128 8.91 9.23 4.53
C ALA A 128 9.30 8.63 5.90
N ASP A 129 10.55 8.86 6.33
CA ASP A 129 11.03 8.32 7.61
C ASP A 129 10.34 8.90 8.85
N ASP A 130 9.75 10.09 8.76
CA ASP A 130 8.92 10.69 9.83
C ASP A 130 7.50 10.11 9.90
N GLY A 131 7.13 9.21 8.98
CA GLY A 131 5.85 8.53 8.97
C GLY A 131 4.79 9.15 8.06
N THR A 132 5.08 10.26 7.39
CA THR A 132 4.13 10.86 6.43
C THR A 132 4.10 10.04 5.13
N VAL A 133 2.93 9.92 4.51
CA VAL A 133 2.77 9.25 3.21
C VAL A 133 3.26 10.18 2.10
N TRP A 134 4.08 9.70 1.17
CA TRP A 134 4.40 10.51 -0.02
C TRP A 134 3.16 10.62 -0.90
N ALA A 135 2.84 11.82 -1.38
CA ALA A 135 1.67 12.09 -2.19
C ALA A 135 1.97 13.03 -3.36
N VAL A 136 1.19 12.89 -4.43
CA VAL A 136 1.18 13.75 -5.63
C VAL A 136 -0.26 14.06 -5.98
N ASP A 137 -0.57 15.33 -6.20
CA ASP A 137 -1.91 15.85 -6.43
C ASP A 137 -2.94 15.39 -5.37
N GLY A 138 -2.49 15.22 -4.13
CA GLY A 138 -3.31 14.75 -3.01
C GLY A 138 -3.57 13.25 -2.99
N GLU A 139 -3.00 12.48 -3.91
CA GLU A 139 -3.11 11.01 -3.97
C GLU A 139 -1.84 10.36 -3.40
N PRO A 140 -1.97 9.28 -2.60
CA PRO A 140 -0.81 8.58 -2.06
C PRO A 140 0.00 7.93 -3.19
N VAL A 141 1.33 7.99 -3.08
CA VAL A 141 2.24 7.25 -3.95
C VAL A 141 2.18 5.76 -3.57
N GLU A 142 1.40 5.01 -4.33
CA GLU A 142 1.20 3.58 -4.15
C GLU A 142 0.93 2.85 -5.46
N CYS A 143 1.12 1.53 -5.45
CA CYS A 143 0.74 0.65 -6.55
C CYS A 143 0.17 -0.66 -6.01
N THR A 144 -0.79 -1.23 -6.74
CA THR A 144 -1.56 -2.40 -6.32
C THR A 144 -1.48 -3.51 -7.37
N ALA A 145 -1.29 -4.74 -6.92
CA ALA A 145 -1.37 -5.94 -7.74
C ALA A 145 -2.36 -6.95 -7.14
N ASP A 146 -3.07 -7.67 -8.00
CA ASP A 146 -3.95 -8.75 -7.59
C ASP A 146 -3.17 -10.06 -7.42
N ILE A 147 -3.49 -10.81 -6.38
CA ILE A 147 -3.05 -12.20 -6.20
C ILE A 147 -4.28 -13.10 -6.06
N THR A 148 -4.16 -14.35 -6.50
CA THR A 148 -5.20 -15.35 -6.29
C THR A 148 -4.63 -16.55 -5.55
N ALA A 149 -5.23 -16.86 -4.40
CA ALA A 149 -4.90 -18.02 -3.61
C ALA A 149 -5.97 -19.10 -3.78
N SER A 150 -5.61 -20.21 -4.42
CA SER A 150 -6.58 -21.29 -4.69
C SER A 150 -6.75 -22.24 -3.49
N GLY A 151 -5.72 -22.38 -2.65
CA GLY A 151 -5.66 -23.29 -1.51
C GLY A 151 -5.79 -24.78 -1.91
N THR A 152 -4.87 -25.63 -1.44
CA THR A 152 -5.23 -27.04 -1.22
C THR A 152 -5.96 -27.10 0.12
N GLU A 153 -7.09 -27.81 0.20
CA GLU A 153 -7.72 -28.00 1.53
C GLU A 153 -6.69 -28.72 2.38
N PRO A 154 -6.47 -28.35 3.65
CA PRO A 154 -5.85 -29.32 4.54
C PRO A 154 -6.76 -30.55 4.44
N ALA A 155 -6.24 -31.63 3.88
CA ALA A 155 -6.95 -32.89 3.79
C ALA A 155 -7.45 -33.16 5.21
N SER A 156 -8.76 -33.02 5.41
CA SER A 156 -9.37 -33.46 6.65
C SER A 156 -9.08 -34.95 6.68
N THR A 157 -8.10 -35.34 7.48
CA THR A 157 -7.90 -36.73 7.86
C THR A 157 -9.12 -37.12 8.67
N THR A 158 -10.21 -37.43 7.96
CA THR A 158 -11.26 -38.28 8.47
C THR A 158 -10.60 -39.63 8.68
N GLU A 159 -10.14 -39.87 9.92
CA GLU A 159 -9.85 -41.21 10.42
C GLU A 159 -11.08 -42.09 10.12
N GLY A 160 -10.97 -42.89 9.06
CA GLY A 160 -11.87 -43.99 8.77
C GLY A 160 -11.73 -45.08 9.84
N PRO A 161 -12.78 -45.90 10.04
CA PRO A 161 -12.94 -46.70 11.25
C PRO A 161 -11.89 -47.81 11.31
N ALA A 162 -11.14 -47.88 12.40
CA ALA A 162 -10.32 -49.03 12.72
C ALA A 162 -11.24 -50.22 13.04
N GLY A 163 -11.48 -51.06 12.02
CA GLY A 163 -12.06 -52.37 12.19
C GLY A 163 -11.15 -53.24 13.07
N SER A 164 -11.69 -53.76 14.17
CA SER A 164 -11.12 -54.91 14.86
C SER A 164 -11.76 -56.19 14.32
N PRO A 165 -11.00 -57.15 13.79
CA PRO A 165 -11.51 -58.49 13.57
C PRO A 165 -11.54 -59.23 14.91
N ASP A 166 -12.74 -59.44 15.46
CA ASP A 166 -12.94 -60.35 16.59
C ASP A 166 -12.65 -61.79 16.12
N ARG A 167 -11.61 -62.36 16.71
CA ARG A 167 -11.09 -63.68 16.37
C ARG A 167 -11.87 -64.70 17.19
N ALA A 168 -12.66 -65.51 16.48
CA ALA A 168 -13.38 -66.65 17.02
C ALA A 168 -12.49 -67.51 17.93
N ASP A 169 -12.85 -67.60 19.22
CA ASP A 169 -12.38 -68.65 20.10
C ASP A 169 -13.39 -69.80 20.09
N ARG A 170 -12.88 -70.96 19.67
CA ARG A 170 -13.59 -72.23 19.57
C ARG A 170 -12.87 -73.16 20.56
N ALA A 171 -13.47 -73.42 21.71
CA ALA A 171 -13.07 -74.51 22.59
C ALA A 171 -14.29 -75.17 23.22
N SER A 172 -14.22 -76.50 23.17
CA SER A 172 -15.24 -77.52 23.47
C SER A 172 -15.66 -77.60 24.93
#